data_AF-A0A7X3PPZ3-F1
#
_entry.id   AF-A0A7X3PPZ3-F1
#
_cell.length_a   1.000
_cell.length_b   1.000
_cell.length_c   1.000
_cell.angle_alpha   90.00
_cell.angle_beta   90.00
_cell.angle_gamma   90.00
#
_symmetry.space_group_name_H-M   'P 1'
#
loop_
_entity.id
_entity.type
_entity.pdbx_description
1 polymer ?
#
loop_
_entity_poly.entity_id
_entity_poly.type
_entity_poly.pdbx_seq_one_letter_code
_entity_poly.pdbx_strand_id
1 'polypeptide(L)'
;MARNKPLNAKEFAAEIQAFADFGKETQILDFPDPAISIPVYINEFWTSKQRAAHSLHEVSYRACFKPQLPKFFISRLTQPGDAVYDPFMGRGTTVLEAALLGRRPIGCDINPLSERLVRPRLDPPTWNEVETRLAALDLDKSSEVWDDLLVFYHPNTLRQIANLRSHLLTRLQEGPLDRVDAWIQMVATNRLTGHSPGFFSVYTLPPNQAVSIESQKRINQKRAQVPPKRDIKA
;
A
#
# COMPACT_ATOMS: atom_id res chain seq x y z
N MET A 1 23.64 3.01 -15.90
CA MET A 1 24.26 4.27 -15.44
C MET A 1 23.14 5.23 -15.03
N ALA A 2 23.30 5.95 -13.92
CA ALA A 2 22.34 7.00 -13.55
C ALA A 2 22.38 8.10 -14.62
N ARG A 3 21.21 8.50 -15.13
CA ARG A 3 21.10 9.49 -16.21
C ARG A 3 21.29 10.89 -15.60
N ASN A 4 22.17 11.71 -16.18
CA ASN A 4 22.54 13.03 -15.63
C ASN A 4 21.49 14.13 -15.85
N LYS A 5 20.49 13.91 -16.72
CA LYS A 5 19.40 14.86 -16.98
C LYS A 5 18.09 14.14 -17.31
N PRO A 6 16.92 14.74 -17.02
CA PRO A 6 15.63 14.28 -17.52
C PRO A 6 15.59 14.32 -19.05
N LEU A 7 14.83 13.41 -19.64
CA LEU A 7 14.56 13.43 -21.08
C LEU A 7 13.55 14.51 -21.41
N ASN A 8 13.80 15.24 -22.50
CA ASN A 8 12.76 16.00 -23.15
C ASN A 8 11.82 15.08 -23.96
N ALA A 9 10.71 15.63 -24.46
CA ALA A 9 9.70 14.85 -25.19
C ALA A 9 10.26 14.08 -26.40
N LYS A 10 11.19 14.67 -27.17
CA LYS A 10 11.80 14.02 -28.34
C LYS A 10 12.73 12.88 -27.92
N GLU A 11 13.56 13.12 -26.91
CA GLU A 11 14.47 12.10 -26.36
C GLU A 11 13.68 10.93 -25.77
N PHE A 12 12.59 11.20 -25.05
CA PHE A 12 11.73 10.15 -24.51
C PHE A 12 11.05 9.34 -25.61
N ALA A 13 10.45 9.99 -26.61
CA ALA A 13 9.81 9.29 -27.73
C ALA A 13 10.80 8.38 -28.49
N ALA A 14 12.02 8.88 -28.76
CA ALA A 14 13.08 8.10 -29.40
C ALA A 14 13.47 6.87 -28.56
N GLU A 15 13.54 7.01 -27.23
CA GLU A 15 13.83 5.89 -26.34
C GLU A 15 12.68 4.87 -26.32
N ILE A 16 11.42 5.32 -26.30
CA ILE A 16 10.27 4.42 -26.37
C ILE A 16 10.28 3.65 -27.68
N GLN A 17 10.53 4.32 -28.81
CA GLN A 17 10.63 3.68 -30.12
C GLN A 17 11.75 2.63 -30.18
N ALA A 18 12.92 2.92 -29.59
CA ALA A 18 14.06 2.01 -29.57
C ALA A 18 14.01 0.97 -28.43
N PHE A 19 12.95 0.95 -27.62
CA PHE A 19 12.88 0.09 -26.44
C PHE A 19 12.80 -1.40 -26.82
N ALA A 20 13.74 -2.20 -26.31
CA ALA A 20 13.80 -3.64 -26.55
C ALA A 20 14.29 -4.46 -25.34
N ASP A 21 14.28 -3.88 -24.13
CA ASP A 21 14.87 -4.46 -22.91
C ASP A 21 14.30 -5.83 -22.53
N PHE A 22 13.11 -6.19 -23.01
CA PHE A 22 12.45 -7.47 -22.75
C PHE A 22 12.26 -8.33 -24.03
N GLY A 23 13.10 -8.11 -25.05
CA GLY A 23 13.16 -8.96 -26.24
C GLY A 23 12.03 -8.72 -27.25
N LYS A 24 11.27 -7.63 -27.11
CA LYS A 24 10.28 -7.17 -28.08
C LYS A 24 10.57 -5.74 -28.48
N GLU A 25 10.57 -5.48 -29.78
CA GLU A 25 10.64 -4.11 -30.32
C GLU A 25 9.29 -3.41 -30.12
N THR A 26 9.35 -2.09 -29.96
CA THR A 26 8.15 -1.27 -29.81
C THR A 26 7.39 -1.19 -31.14
N GLN A 27 6.11 -1.54 -31.10
CA GLN A 27 5.20 -1.33 -32.23
C GLN A 27 4.68 0.10 -32.20
N ILE A 28 4.61 0.75 -33.36
CA ILE A 28 4.06 2.10 -33.53
C ILE A 28 2.82 1.98 -34.40
N LEU A 29 1.68 2.40 -33.86
CA LEU A 29 0.40 2.48 -34.56
C LEU A 29 -0.09 3.92 -34.59
N ASP A 30 -1.05 4.21 -35.46
CA ASP A 30 -1.80 5.46 -35.41
C ASP A 30 -2.88 5.40 -34.33
N PHE A 31 -3.20 6.55 -33.72
CA PHE A 31 -4.31 6.64 -32.79
C PHE A 31 -5.63 6.22 -33.49
N PRO A 32 -6.54 5.48 -32.83
CA PRO A 32 -7.71 4.91 -33.50
C PRO A 32 -8.69 5.91 -34.12
N ASP A 33 -8.65 7.17 -33.68
CA ASP A 33 -9.43 8.25 -34.26
C ASP A 33 -8.64 8.91 -35.42
N PRO A 34 -9.09 8.80 -36.69
CA PRO A 34 -8.41 9.40 -37.83
C PRO A 34 -8.30 10.93 -37.77
N ALA A 35 -9.11 11.58 -36.94
CA ALA A 35 -9.02 13.03 -36.72
C ALA A 35 -7.80 13.42 -35.86
N ILE A 36 -7.14 12.45 -35.21
CA ILE A 36 -6.06 12.68 -34.24
C ILE A 36 -4.77 12.04 -34.76
N SER A 37 -3.80 12.88 -35.17
CA SER A 37 -2.47 12.41 -35.59
C SER A 37 -1.52 12.31 -34.39
N ILE A 38 -1.61 11.20 -33.65
CA ILE A 38 -0.74 10.89 -32.51
C ILE A 38 -0.24 9.43 -32.62
N PRO A 39 1.07 9.17 -32.50
CA PRO A 39 1.59 7.81 -32.50
C PRO A 39 1.26 7.09 -31.18
N VAL A 40 0.85 5.83 -31.30
CA VAL A 40 0.62 4.91 -30.19
C VAL A 40 1.76 3.90 -30.13
N TYR A 41 2.46 3.86 -29.00
CA TYR A 41 3.58 2.94 -28.76
C TYR A 41 3.11 1.75 -27.93
N ILE A 42 3.31 0.53 -28.44
CA ILE A 42 2.92 -0.72 -27.77
C ILE A 42 4.17 -1.56 -27.50
N ASN A 43 4.45 -1.80 -26.21
CA ASN A 43 5.49 -2.72 -25.73
C ASN A 43 5.26 -3.12 -24.26
N GLU A 44 6.07 -4.05 -23.75
CA GLU A 44 6.20 -4.38 -22.34
C GLU A 44 7.27 -3.47 -21.70
N PHE A 45 6.93 -2.24 -21.32
CA PHE A 45 7.93 -1.26 -20.83
C PHE A 45 8.50 -1.54 -19.42
N TRP A 46 8.00 -2.57 -18.73
CA TRP A 46 8.49 -3.00 -17.43
C TRP A 46 8.24 -4.48 -17.20
N THR A 47 9.03 -5.07 -16.30
CA THR A 47 8.99 -6.51 -16.04
C THR A 47 7.64 -7.01 -15.50
N SER A 48 7.20 -8.17 -16.00
CA SER A 48 6.04 -8.89 -15.48
C SER A 48 6.32 -9.67 -14.19
N LYS A 49 7.60 -9.86 -13.83
CA LYS A 49 8.05 -10.64 -12.67
C LYS A 49 7.36 -10.19 -11.37
N GLN A 50 6.96 -11.18 -10.56
CA GLN A 50 6.38 -10.93 -9.24
C GLN A 50 7.48 -10.57 -8.22
N ARG A 51 7.11 -9.80 -7.18
CA ARG A 51 7.99 -9.41 -6.05
C ARG A 51 9.30 -8.69 -6.44
N ALA A 52 9.32 -8.01 -7.57
CA ALA A 52 10.48 -7.22 -8.02
C ALA A 52 10.53 -5.79 -7.44
N ALA A 53 9.68 -5.48 -6.45
CA ALA A 53 9.52 -4.16 -5.86
C ALA A 53 10.08 -4.09 -4.43
N HIS A 54 10.30 -2.88 -3.93
CA HIS A 54 10.67 -2.65 -2.54
C HIS A 54 9.58 -3.16 -1.58
N SER A 55 9.97 -3.74 -0.44
CA SER A 55 9.05 -4.34 0.54
C SER A 55 8.01 -3.35 1.10
N LEU A 56 8.33 -2.05 1.11
CA LEU A 56 7.40 -0.98 1.49
C LEU A 56 6.17 -0.88 0.55
N HIS A 57 6.16 -1.52 -0.61
CA HIS A 57 4.96 -1.59 -1.46
C HIS A 57 3.96 -2.66 -1.03
N GLU A 58 4.30 -3.50 -0.05
CA GLU A 58 3.46 -4.61 0.43
C GLU A 58 2.34 -4.12 1.36
N VAL A 59 1.45 -3.28 0.82
CA VAL A 59 0.25 -2.77 1.47
C VAL A 59 -0.96 -3.09 0.60
N SER A 60 -1.93 -3.80 1.17
CA SER A 60 -3.17 -4.15 0.47
C SER A 60 -4.03 -2.91 0.21
N TYR A 61 -4.41 -2.69 -1.05
CA TYR A 61 -5.35 -1.65 -1.48
C TYR A 61 -5.93 -2.06 -2.85
N ARG A 62 -7.15 -1.61 -3.19
CA ARG A 62 -7.77 -1.94 -4.48
C ARG A 62 -7.24 -1.06 -5.60
N ALA A 63 -7.38 -1.54 -6.85
CA ALA A 63 -7.03 -0.78 -8.05
C ALA A 63 -5.59 -0.22 -8.02
N CYS A 64 -4.63 -1.04 -7.59
CA CYS A 64 -3.22 -0.66 -7.53
C CYS A 64 -2.47 -1.08 -8.78
N PHE A 65 -1.45 -0.30 -9.14
CA PHE A 65 -0.47 -0.65 -10.17
C PHE A 65 0.87 -1.08 -9.57
N LYS A 66 1.68 -1.75 -10.40
CA LYS A 66 3.03 -2.19 -10.08
C LYS A 66 3.96 -0.96 -9.93
N PRO A 67 4.86 -0.92 -8.93
CA PRO A 67 5.82 0.17 -8.75
C PRO A 67 6.73 0.42 -9.96
N GLN A 68 6.96 -0.59 -10.79
CA GLN A 68 7.75 -0.45 -12.00
C GLN A 68 7.11 0.50 -13.02
N LEU A 69 5.78 0.66 -13.00
CA LEU A 69 5.07 1.60 -13.87
C LEU A 69 5.46 3.06 -13.58
N PRO A 70 5.25 3.63 -12.37
CA PRO A 70 5.70 4.99 -12.10
C PRO A 70 7.23 5.12 -12.15
N LYS A 71 7.99 4.10 -11.71
CA LYS A 71 9.46 4.11 -11.82
C LYS A 71 9.93 4.32 -13.26
N PHE A 72 9.26 3.71 -14.23
CA PHE A 72 9.58 3.85 -15.65
C PHE A 72 9.58 5.32 -16.08
N PHE A 73 8.53 6.06 -15.73
CA PHE A 73 8.40 7.48 -16.05
C PHE A 73 9.28 8.38 -15.18
N ILE A 74 9.28 8.19 -13.86
CA ILE A 74 10.03 9.04 -12.91
C ILE A 74 11.52 8.99 -13.23
N SER A 75 12.08 7.81 -13.49
CA SER A 75 13.52 7.67 -13.79
C SER A 75 13.97 8.30 -15.10
N ARG A 76 13.03 8.57 -16.03
CA ARG A 76 13.30 9.13 -17.36
C ARG A 76 12.97 10.60 -17.46
N LEU A 77 11.88 11.03 -16.84
CA LEU A 77 11.28 12.35 -17.02
C LEU A 77 11.58 13.31 -15.86
N THR A 78 12.32 12.86 -14.84
CA THR A 78 12.71 13.69 -13.69
C THR A 78 14.14 13.38 -13.27
N GLN A 79 14.72 14.22 -12.42
CA GLN A 79 16.00 14.03 -11.74
C GLN A 79 15.83 14.07 -10.21
N PRO A 80 16.81 13.57 -9.42
CA PRO A 80 16.78 13.73 -7.96
C PRO A 80 16.53 15.18 -7.55
N GLY A 81 15.70 15.38 -6.53
CA GLY A 81 15.26 16.70 -6.08
C GLY A 81 14.01 17.26 -6.78
N ASP A 82 13.65 16.78 -7.97
CA ASP A 82 12.41 17.19 -8.64
C ASP A 82 11.17 16.81 -7.84
N ALA A 83 10.08 17.56 -8.03
CA ALA A 83 8.79 17.20 -7.46
C ALA A 83 8.04 16.21 -8.37
N VAL A 84 7.42 15.19 -7.77
CA VAL A 84 6.51 14.26 -8.47
C VAL A 84 5.16 14.31 -7.77
N TYR A 85 4.12 14.71 -8.51
CA TYR A 85 2.77 14.86 -7.99
C TYR A 85 1.83 13.76 -8.48
N ASP A 86 1.12 13.12 -7.56
CA ASP A 86 0.05 12.17 -7.83
C ASP A 86 -1.29 12.67 -7.22
N PRO A 87 -2.24 13.16 -8.03
CA PRO A 87 -3.51 13.70 -7.53
C PRO A 87 -4.51 12.63 -7.08
N PHE A 88 -4.23 11.34 -7.34
CA PHE A 88 -5.08 10.20 -6.99
C PHE A 88 -4.22 9.09 -6.39
N MET A 89 -3.47 9.43 -5.35
CA MET A 89 -2.35 8.60 -4.91
C MET A 89 -2.77 7.22 -4.41
N GLY A 90 -4.00 7.05 -3.90
CA GLY A 90 -4.46 5.81 -3.26
C GLY A 90 -3.47 5.34 -2.19
N ARG A 91 -2.93 4.13 -2.34
CA ARG A 91 -1.84 3.64 -1.46
C ARG A 91 -0.46 4.27 -1.73
N GLY A 92 -0.36 5.32 -2.52
CA GLY A 92 0.85 6.10 -2.82
C GLY A 92 1.97 5.34 -3.50
N THR A 93 1.66 4.45 -4.46
CA THR A 93 2.70 3.74 -5.23
C THR A 93 3.64 4.73 -5.95
N THR A 94 3.10 5.77 -6.59
CA THR A 94 3.88 6.84 -7.25
C THR A 94 4.68 7.66 -6.24
N VAL A 95 4.03 8.08 -5.16
CA VAL A 95 4.60 8.90 -4.07
C VAL A 95 5.80 8.18 -3.44
N LEU A 96 5.66 6.89 -3.14
CA LEU A 96 6.72 6.08 -2.55
C LEU A 96 7.86 5.82 -3.55
N GLU A 97 7.57 5.50 -4.81
CA GLU A 97 8.63 5.32 -5.82
C GLU A 97 9.40 6.63 -6.08
N ALA A 98 8.72 7.78 -6.08
CA ALA A 98 9.37 9.08 -6.18
C ALA A 98 10.36 9.29 -5.03
N ALA A 99 9.94 9.01 -3.79
CA ALA A 99 10.80 9.10 -2.62
C ALA A 99 12.01 8.16 -2.70
N LEU A 100 11.79 6.89 -3.06
CA LEU A 100 12.86 5.89 -3.22
C LEU A 100 13.87 6.27 -4.33
N LEU A 101 13.44 7.04 -5.33
CA LEU A 101 14.29 7.57 -6.39
C LEU A 101 14.90 8.95 -6.03
N GLY A 102 14.73 9.44 -4.81
CA GLY A 102 15.29 10.72 -4.35
C GLY A 102 14.60 11.96 -4.93
N ARG A 103 13.33 11.84 -5.33
CA ARG A 103 12.46 12.98 -5.71
C ARG A 103 11.68 13.47 -4.49
N ARG A 104 11.12 14.68 -4.56
CA ARG A 104 10.17 15.23 -3.57
C ARG A 104 8.76 14.72 -3.90
N PRO A 105 8.20 13.81 -3.10
CA PRO A 105 6.92 13.22 -3.41
C PRO A 105 5.77 14.12 -2.94
N ILE A 106 4.77 14.33 -3.78
CA ILE A 106 3.57 15.09 -3.46
C ILE A 106 2.37 14.23 -3.85
N GLY A 107 1.39 14.09 -2.96
CA GLY A 107 0.24 13.23 -3.19
C GLY A 107 -1.04 13.85 -2.64
N CYS A 108 -2.15 13.59 -3.32
CA CYS A 108 -3.49 13.91 -2.87
C CYS A 108 -4.41 12.70 -3.10
N ASP A 109 -5.37 12.50 -2.22
CA ASP A 109 -6.45 11.52 -2.41
C ASP A 109 -7.63 11.90 -1.51
N ILE A 110 -8.86 11.64 -1.97
CA ILE A 110 -10.07 11.90 -1.20
C ILE A 110 -10.23 10.90 -0.03
N ASN A 111 -9.67 9.70 -0.16
CA ASN A 111 -9.76 8.68 0.86
C ASN A 111 -8.79 9.02 2.01
N PRO A 112 -9.29 9.28 3.22
CA PRO A 112 -8.43 9.62 4.35
C PRO A 112 -7.53 8.46 4.80
N LEU A 113 -7.76 7.23 4.31
CA LEU A 113 -6.86 6.10 4.52
C LEU A 113 -5.53 6.28 3.76
N SER A 114 -5.54 6.96 2.61
CA SER A 114 -4.39 7.10 1.73
C SER A 114 -3.19 7.74 2.46
N GLU A 115 -3.39 8.85 3.17
CA GLU A 115 -2.33 9.48 3.96
C GLU A 115 -1.78 8.53 5.05
N ARG A 116 -2.67 7.87 5.79
CA ARG A 116 -2.31 6.94 6.87
C ARG A 116 -1.51 5.75 6.37
N LEU A 117 -1.76 5.32 5.13
CA LEU A 117 -0.97 4.26 4.51
C LEU A 117 0.37 4.79 4.03
N VAL A 118 0.45 5.99 3.45
CA VAL A 118 1.65 6.46 2.75
C VAL A 118 2.69 7.04 3.69
N ARG A 119 2.28 7.91 4.61
CA ARG A 119 3.19 8.69 5.46
C ARG A 119 4.19 7.83 6.25
N PRO A 120 3.80 6.72 6.89
CA PRO A 120 4.75 5.88 7.63
C PRO A 120 5.77 5.17 6.75
N ARG A 121 5.47 4.96 5.46
CA ARG A 121 6.40 4.35 4.51
C ARG A 121 7.45 5.32 3.97
N LEU A 122 7.26 6.63 4.16
CA LEU A 122 8.25 7.65 3.81
C LEU A 122 9.29 7.87 4.92
N ASP A 123 8.95 7.53 6.16
CA ASP A 123 9.86 7.56 7.32
C ASP A 123 9.60 6.33 8.21
N PRO A 124 10.02 5.12 7.76
CA PRO A 124 9.79 3.90 8.51
C PRO A 124 10.63 3.89 9.81
N PRO A 125 10.04 3.52 10.95
CA PRO A 125 10.77 3.30 12.19
C PRO A 125 11.68 2.07 12.10
N THR A 126 12.64 1.97 13.01
CA THR A 126 13.43 0.75 13.19
C THR A 126 12.60 -0.33 13.89
N TRP A 127 13.00 -1.60 13.72
CA TRP A 127 12.37 -2.73 14.40
C TRP A 127 12.36 -2.56 15.93
N ASN A 128 13.48 -2.13 16.51
CA ASN A 128 13.61 -1.94 17.96
C ASN A 128 12.65 -0.87 18.50
N GLU A 129 12.41 0.21 17.75
CA GLU A 129 11.44 1.24 18.14
C GLU A 129 10.01 0.71 18.17
N VAL A 130 9.63 -0.08 17.17
CA VAL A 130 8.31 -0.72 17.10
C VAL A 130 8.14 -1.73 18.23
N GLU A 131 9.14 -2.59 18.45
CA GLU A 131 9.13 -3.60 19.52
C GLU A 131 9.01 -2.93 20.90
N THR A 132 9.82 -1.91 21.16
CA THR A 132 9.79 -1.14 22.41
C THR A 132 8.43 -0.50 22.63
N ARG A 133 7.84 0.11 21.58
CA ARG A 133 6.52 0.74 21.66
C ARG A 133 5.44 -0.28 21.97
N LEU A 134 5.42 -1.43 21.28
CA LEU A 134 4.43 -2.49 21.49
C LEU A 134 4.57 -3.14 22.88
N ALA A 135 5.80 -3.33 23.36
CA ALA A 135 6.07 -3.87 24.69
C ALA A 135 5.48 -2.99 25.79
N ALA A 136 5.54 -1.65 25.63
CA ALA A 136 5.01 -0.69 26.60
C ALA A 136 3.46 -0.61 26.64
N LEU A 137 2.75 -1.16 25.65
CA LEU A 137 1.29 -1.12 25.61
C LEU A 137 0.67 -2.25 26.45
N ASP A 138 -0.24 -1.90 27.36
CA ASP A 138 -1.17 -2.87 27.94
C ASP A 138 -2.36 -3.08 26.99
N LEU A 139 -2.27 -4.14 26.17
CA LEU A 139 -3.32 -4.54 25.25
C LEU A 139 -4.29 -5.57 25.85
N ASP A 140 -4.00 -6.11 27.04
CA ASP A 140 -4.82 -7.15 27.67
C ASP A 140 -5.81 -6.58 28.70
N LYS A 141 -5.71 -5.27 29.01
CA LYS A 141 -6.69 -4.57 29.84
C LYS A 141 -8.14 -4.80 29.38
N SER A 142 -9.05 -4.78 30.35
CA SER A 142 -10.48 -4.88 30.07
C SER A 142 -10.94 -3.73 29.17
N SER A 143 -11.71 -4.06 28.14
CA SER A 143 -12.29 -3.12 27.19
C SER A 143 -13.56 -3.70 26.59
N GLU A 144 -14.41 -2.80 26.08
CA GLU A 144 -15.63 -3.17 25.35
C GLU A 144 -15.27 -4.01 24.13
N VAL A 145 -15.99 -5.11 23.95
CA VAL A 145 -15.86 -6.00 22.81
C VAL A 145 -17.20 -5.99 22.08
N TRP A 146 -17.17 -5.69 20.78
CA TRP A 146 -18.36 -5.74 19.94
C TRP A 146 -18.62 -7.19 19.50
N ASP A 147 -19.65 -7.81 20.08
CA ASP A 147 -19.97 -9.23 19.88
C ASP A 147 -20.24 -9.59 18.40
N ASP A 148 -20.76 -8.64 17.62
CA ASP A 148 -21.03 -8.80 16.19
C ASP A 148 -19.75 -8.98 15.36
N LEU A 149 -18.60 -8.49 15.86
CA LEU A 149 -17.28 -8.67 15.24
C LEU A 149 -16.61 -10.00 15.61
N LEU A 150 -17.16 -10.79 16.53
CA LEU A 150 -16.64 -12.13 16.89
C LEU A 150 -16.77 -13.14 15.75
N VAL A 151 -17.48 -12.80 14.68
CA VAL A 151 -17.48 -13.58 13.43
C VAL A 151 -16.15 -13.46 12.68
N PHE A 152 -15.38 -12.40 12.92
CA PHE A 152 -14.08 -12.15 12.31
C PHE A 152 -12.93 -12.49 13.25
N TYR A 153 -13.06 -12.19 14.54
CA TYR A 153 -11.94 -12.18 15.49
C TYR A 153 -12.21 -13.05 16.71
N HIS A 154 -11.16 -13.66 17.25
CA HIS A 154 -11.23 -14.28 18.56
C HIS A 154 -11.42 -13.18 19.64
N PRO A 155 -12.19 -13.42 20.73
CA PRO A 155 -12.48 -12.40 21.74
C PRO A 155 -11.24 -11.66 22.28
N ASN A 156 -10.18 -12.41 22.63
CA ASN A 156 -8.93 -11.80 23.10
C ASN A 156 -8.22 -10.98 22.02
N THR A 157 -8.21 -11.43 20.76
CA THR A 157 -7.64 -10.66 19.64
C THR A 157 -8.40 -9.35 19.46
N LEU A 158 -9.74 -9.41 19.47
CA LEU A 158 -10.58 -8.24 19.31
C LEU A 158 -10.38 -7.23 20.45
N ARG A 159 -10.23 -7.71 21.68
CA ARG A 159 -9.89 -6.88 22.84
C ARG A 159 -8.55 -6.15 22.65
N GLN A 160 -7.52 -6.85 22.19
CA GLN A 160 -6.21 -6.26 21.91
C GLN A 160 -6.27 -5.23 20.78
N ILE A 161 -7.02 -5.50 19.70
CA ILE A 161 -7.29 -4.53 18.63
C ILE A 161 -8.00 -3.29 19.18
N ALA A 162 -9.03 -3.47 20.01
CA ALA A 162 -9.78 -2.37 20.61
C ALA A 162 -8.89 -1.51 21.52
N ASN A 163 -8.02 -2.13 22.32
CA ASN A 163 -7.07 -1.43 23.17
C ASN A 163 -6.01 -0.66 22.37
N LEU A 164 -5.49 -1.25 21.29
CA LEU A 164 -4.58 -0.56 20.36
C LEU A 164 -5.27 0.63 19.70
N ARG A 165 -6.50 0.45 19.22
CA ARG A 165 -7.31 1.53 18.64
C ARG A 165 -7.49 2.67 19.64
N SER A 166 -7.88 2.35 20.88
CA SER A 166 -8.08 3.36 21.93
C SER A 166 -6.80 4.14 22.22
N HIS A 167 -5.66 3.46 22.32
CA HIS A 167 -4.36 4.11 22.48
C HIS A 167 -4.06 5.12 21.35
N LEU A 168 -4.20 4.68 20.09
CA LEU A 168 -3.96 5.54 18.93
C LEU A 168 -4.93 6.72 18.84
N LEU A 169 -6.19 6.54 19.24
CA LEU A 169 -7.18 7.62 19.27
C LEU A 169 -6.90 8.64 20.36
N THR A 170 -6.49 8.21 21.57
CA THR A 170 -6.06 9.13 22.63
C THR A 170 -4.86 9.96 22.16
N ARG A 171 -3.87 9.32 21.55
CA ARG A 171 -2.68 10.00 21.02
C ARG A 171 -3.02 11.03 19.95
N LEU A 172 -3.97 10.70 19.06
CA LEU A 172 -4.46 11.64 18.04
C LEU A 172 -5.19 12.86 18.62
N GLN A 173 -5.76 12.77 19.82
CA GLN A 173 -6.37 13.91 20.51
C GLN A 173 -5.31 14.84 21.11
N GLU A 174 -4.15 14.30 21.49
CA GLU A 174 -3.02 15.05 22.03
C GLU A 174 -2.19 15.74 20.93
N GLY A 175 -2.20 15.18 19.71
CA GLY A 175 -1.54 15.76 18.55
C GLY A 175 -1.33 14.75 17.42
N PRO A 176 -0.54 15.11 16.38
CA PRO A 176 -0.16 14.18 15.33
C PRO A 176 0.59 12.97 15.90
N LEU A 177 0.31 11.77 15.38
CA LEU A 177 1.05 10.56 15.75
C LEU A 177 2.53 10.71 15.39
N ASP A 178 3.40 10.22 16.28
CA ASP A 178 4.81 10.03 15.94
C ASP A 178 4.98 8.91 14.89
N ARG A 179 6.17 8.82 14.29
CA ARG A 179 6.44 7.86 13.20
C ARG A 179 6.24 6.40 13.61
N VAL A 180 6.40 6.06 14.90
CA VAL A 180 6.25 4.68 15.41
C VAL A 180 4.76 4.34 15.54
N ASP A 181 3.97 5.20 16.16
CA ASP A 181 2.51 5.03 16.25
C ASP A 181 1.86 5.03 14.87
N ALA A 182 2.33 5.91 13.97
CA ALA A 182 1.83 5.97 12.61
C ALA A 182 2.12 4.67 11.83
N TRP A 183 3.31 4.10 12.02
CA TRP A 183 3.67 2.80 11.45
C TRP A 183 2.81 1.66 12.00
N ILE A 184 2.64 1.58 13.32
CA ILE A 184 1.77 0.58 13.98
C ILE A 184 0.33 0.72 13.49
N GLN A 185 -0.20 1.95 13.40
CA GLN A 185 -1.54 2.21 12.87
C GLN A 185 -1.68 1.68 11.43
N MET A 186 -0.72 1.98 10.55
CA MET A 186 -0.74 1.52 9.17
C MET A 186 -0.74 -0.01 9.08
N VAL A 187 0.18 -0.67 9.79
CA VAL A 187 0.30 -2.13 9.78
C VAL A 187 -0.97 -2.76 10.33
N ALA A 188 -1.44 -2.33 11.51
CA ALA A 188 -2.65 -2.86 12.12
C ALA A 188 -3.87 -2.70 11.20
N THR A 189 -4.04 -1.52 10.58
CA THR A 189 -5.13 -1.24 9.64
C THR A 189 -5.05 -2.15 8.41
N ASN A 190 -3.84 -2.44 7.89
CA ASN A 190 -3.67 -3.35 6.76
C ASN A 190 -3.88 -4.82 7.11
N ARG A 191 -3.77 -5.19 8.40
CA ARG A 191 -3.88 -6.58 8.88
C ARG A 191 -5.21 -6.94 9.52
N LEU A 192 -6.18 -6.03 9.57
CA LEU A 192 -7.51 -6.31 10.13
C LEU A 192 -8.19 -7.53 9.51
N THR A 193 -8.36 -7.57 8.18
CA THR A 193 -9.06 -8.67 7.50
C THR A 193 -8.35 -9.16 6.26
N GLY A 194 -8.30 -10.48 6.07
CA GLY A 194 -7.74 -11.06 4.86
C GLY A 194 -7.78 -12.58 4.81
N HIS A 195 -7.12 -13.11 3.78
CA HIS A 195 -7.25 -14.51 3.36
C HIS A 195 -6.03 -15.38 3.70
N SER A 196 -5.08 -14.86 4.48
CA SER A 196 -3.84 -15.55 4.88
C SER A 196 -3.62 -15.50 6.40
N PRO A 197 -2.74 -16.35 6.97
CA PRO A 197 -2.54 -16.42 8.42
C PRO A 197 -1.98 -15.14 9.06
N GLY A 198 -1.39 -14.22 8.28
CA GLY A 198 -0.83 -12.96 8.80
C GLY A 198 -1.86 -11.86 9.07
N PHE A 199 -3.15 -12.14 8.95
CA PHE A 199 -4.23 -11.22 9.31
C PHE A 199 -4.77 -11.53 10.71
N PHE A 200 -5.31 -10.51 11.38
CA PHE A 200 -5.90 -10.64 12.71
C PHE A 200 -7.21 -11.42 12.70
N SER A 201 -7.94 -11.37 11.57
CA SER A 201 -9.18 -12.11 11.40
C SER A 201 -8.95 -13.60 11.10
N VAL A 202 -10.02 -14.38 11.22
CA VAL A 202 -10.19 -15.63 10.45
C VAL A 202 -10.10 -15.35 8.95
N TYR A 203 -9.97 -16.39 8.13
CA TYR A 203 -10.05 -16.26 6.68
C TYR A 203 -11.30 -15.47 6.25
N THR A 204 -11.08 -14.38 5.52
CA THR A 204 -12.10 -13.60 4.82
C THR A 204 -11.91 -13.70 3.30
N LEU A 205 -12.91 -13.28 2.52
CA LEU A 205 -12.84 -13.32 1.06
C LEU A 205 -11.75 -12.37 0.52
N PRO A 206 -10.94 -12.80 -0.47
CA PRO A 206 -10.04 -11.91 -1.20
C PRO A 206 -10.81 -10.79 -1.93
N PRO A 207 -10.18 -9.63 -2.22
CA PRO A 207 -8.82 -9.23 -1.89
C PRO A 207 -8.77 -8.32 -0.65
N ASN A 208 -8.73 -8.91 0.54
CA ASN A 208 -8.46 -8.22 1.82
C ASN A 208 -9.47 -7.12 2.17
N GLN A 209 -10.76 -7.34 1.89
CA GLN A 209 -11.84 -6.49 2.39
C GLN A 209 -12.76 -7.30 3.29
N ALA A 210 -13.22 -6.65 4.35
CA ALA A 210 -14.28 -7.18 5.17
C ALA A 210 -15.53 -7.33 4.31
N VAL A 211 -16.19 -8.49 4.43
CA VAL A 211 -17.57 -8.67 3.96
C VAL A 211 -18.54 -8.25 5.05
N SER A 212 -19.83 -8.19 4.76
CA SER A 212 -20.81 -7.99 5.83
C SER A 212 -20.74 -9.11 6.88
N ILE A 213 -21.12 -8.80 8.13
CA ILE A 213 -21.18 -9.77 9.24
C ILE A 213 -21.96 -11.03 8.83
N GLU A 214 -23.12 -10.86 8.20
CA GLU A 214 -23.94 -11.99 7.72
C GLU A 214 -23.24 -12.84 6.67
N SER A 215 -22.49 -12.21 5.76
CA SER A 215 -21.70 -12.94 4.77
C SER A 215 -20.55 -13.71 5.44
N GLN A 216 -19.89 -13.12 6.43
CA GLN A 216 -18.81 -13.80 7.16
C GLN A 216 -19.34 -14.99 7.97
N LYS A 217 -20.51 -14.88 8.61
CA LYS A 217 -21.17 -16.02 9.28
C LYS A 217 -21.36 -17.20 8.33
N ARG A 218 -21.87 -16.95 7.12
CA ARG A 218 -22.06 -17.99 6.09
C ARG A 218 -20.73 -18.59 5.64
N ILE A 219 -19.67 -17.77 5.49
CA ILE A 219 -18.32 -18.25 5.15
C ILE A 219 -17.79 -19.16 6.26
N ASN A 220 -17.94 -18.76 7.53
CA ASN A 220 -17.47 -19.53 8.67
C ASN A 220 -18.16 -20.89 8.75
N GLN A 221 -19.49 -20.93 8.58
CA GLN A 221 -20.27 -22.17 8.52
C GLN A 221 -19.84 -23.06 7.36
N LYS A 222 -19.78 -22.51 6.13
CA LYS A 222 -19.40 -23.25 4.93
C LYS A 222 -18.00 -23.86 5.02
N ARG A 223 -17.08 -23.18 5.70
CA ARG A 223 -15.69 -23.61 5.86
C ARG A 223 -15.43 -24.36 7.17
N ALA A 224 -16.44 -24.53 8.03
CA ALA A 224 -16.29 -25.07 9.38
C ALA A 224 -15.12 -24.42 10.16
N GLN A 225 -15.00 -23.08 10.07
CA GLN A 225 -13.90 -22.32 10.69
C GLN A 225 -14.41 -21.42 11.81
N VAL A 226 -13.54 -21.18 12.79
CA VAL A 226 -13.73 -20.18 13.85
C VAL A 226 -12.52 -19.24 13.88
N PRO A 227 -12.69 -17.99 14.34
CA PRO A 227 -11.55 -17.09 14.49
C PRO A 227 -10.49 -17.60 15.46
N PRO A 228 -9.23 -17.74 15.01
CA PRO A 228 -8.14 -18.13 15.88
C PRO A 228 -7.71 -16.98 16.78
N LYS A 229 -7.19 -17.30 17.97
CA LYS A 229 -6.47 -16.31 18.78
C LYS A 229 -5.22 -15.88 17.99
N ARG A 230 -5.01 -14.56 17.89
CA ARG A 230 -3.84 -13.93 17.27
C ARG A 230 -3.21 -13.02 18.31
N ASP A 231 -1.89 -13.00 18.32
CA ASP A 231 -1.14 -12.01 19.08
C ASP A 231 -0.98 -10.76 18.21
N ILE A 232 -1.43 -9.62 18.70
CA ILE A 232 -1.36 -8.33 17.99
C ILE A 232 0.07 -7.75 18.00
N LYS A 233 0.92 -8.17 18.95
CA LYS A 233 2.29 -7.67 19.09
C LYS A 233 3.33 -8.47 18.28
N ALA A 234 2.96 -9.66 17.80
CA ALA A 234 3.85 -10.62 17.12
C ALA A 234 4.13 -10.27 15.65
#